data_AF-A0AA45C8A0-F1
#
_entry.id   AF-A0AA45C8A0-F1
#
_cell.length_a   1.000
_cell.length_b   1.000
_cell.length_c   1.000
_cell.angle_alpha   90.00
_cell.angle_beta   90.00
_cell.angle_gamma   90.00
#
_symmetry.space_group_name_H-M   'P 1'
#
loop_
_entity.id
_entity.type
_entity.pdbx_description
1 polymer ?
#
loop_
_entity_poly.entity_id
_entity_poly.type
_entity_poly.pdbx_seq_one_letter_code
_entity_poly.pdbx_strand_id
1 'polypeptide(L)'
;MEMEEDKKLKELYERVKSEGLFRKYFEESQRKFTEERDHSKNVNELVKKEYEKKKLPDIFKRANDSLKKVANHLSLTLLGDGGLLFLGDLEHQEIKKVIGDLIAAGKKKFYTLIIPHHGTHWDNSLKDIKCIYSITSNGRRLCFYIKPGFKSISKKSFAIHVDGDIAIPQFLPKKINRFYPRWFYDEY
;
A
#
# COMPACT_ATOMS: atom_id res chain seq x y z
N MET A 1 -22.88 -8.73 -21.11
CA MET A 1 -22.02 -9.35 -20.09
C MET A 1 -21.48 -8.31 -19.10
N GLU A 2 -20.92 -7.17 -19.56
CA GLU A 2 -20.42 -6.11 -18.65
C GLU A 2 -21.46 -5.49 -17.71
N MET A 3 -22.73 -5.35 -18.13
CA MET A 3 -23.80 -4.77 -17.29
C MET A 3 -24.18 -5.59 -16.04
N GLU A 4 -23.85 -6.88 -16.00
CA GLU A 4 -24.32 -7.80 -14.95
C GLU A 4 -23.32 -7.90 -13.78
N GLU A 5 -22.02 -7.75 -14.07
CA GLU A 5 -20.96 -7.65 -13.06
C GLU A 5 -21.08 -6.36 -12.25
N ASP A 6 -21.43 -5.25 -12.92
CA ASP A 6 -21.57 -3.93 -12.31
C ASP A 6 -22.76 -3.85 -11.33
N LYS A 7 -23.85 -4.59 -11.60
CA LYS A 7 -25.00 -4.70 -10.68
C LYS A 7 -24.65 -5.46 -9.41
N LYS A 8 -23.96 -6.59 -9.54
CA LYS A 8 -23.57 -7.41 -8.38
C LYS A 8 -22.56 -6.68 -7.49
N LEU A 9 -21.63 -5.95 -8.09
CA LEU A 9 -20.66 -5.14 -7.35
C LEU A 9 -21.35 -4.03 -6.57
N LYS A 10 -22.34 -3.38 -7.18
CA LYS A 10 -23.14 -2.33 -6.54
C LYS A 10 -24.01 -2.86 -5.39
N GLU A 11 -24.62 -4.03 -5.55
CA GLU A 11 -25.34 -4.70 -4.46
C GLU A 11 -24.42 -5.06 -3.29
N LEU A 12 -23.23 -5.59 -3.57
CA LEU A 12 -22.26 -5.93 -2.54
C LEU A 12 -21.81 -4.68 -1.77
N TYR A 13 -21.53 -3.59 -2.47
CA TYR A 13 -21.13 -2.32 -1.88
C TYR A 13 -22.20 -1.75 -0.93
N GLU A 14 -23.46 -1.68 -1.37
CA GLU A 14 -24.57 -1.19 -0.55
C GLU A 14 -24.85 -2.10 0.65
N ARG A 15 -24.66 -3.42 0.49
CA ARG A 15 -24.79 -4.38 1.58
C ARG A 15 -23.72 -4.19 2.66
N VAL A 16 -22.45 -4.09 2.28
CA VAL A 16 -21.36 -3.88 3.25
C VAL A 16 -21.50 -2.52 3.96
N LYS A 17 -21.98 -1.49 3.24
CA LYS A 17 -22.27 -0.17 3.79
C LYS A 17 -23.43 -0.19 4.80
N SER A 18 -24.52 -0.90 4.49
CA SER A 18 -25.70 -0.99 5.36
C SER A 18 -25.50 -1.91 6.57
N GLU A 19 -24.74 -2.99 6.44
CA GLU A 19 -24.42 -3.90 7.54
C GLU A 19 -23.40 -3.29 8.54
N GLY A 20 -22.85 -2.10 8.26
CA GLY A 20 -21.95 -1.39 9.17
C GLY A 20 -20.65 -2.14 9.44
N LEU A 21 -20.31 -3.14 8.61
CA LEU A 21 -19.14 -4.01 8.77
C LEU A 21 -17.84 -3.20 8.90
N PHE A 22 -17.70 -2.12 8.12
CA PHE A 22 -16.55 -1.23 8.21
C PHE A 22 -16.46 -0.50 9.56
N ARG A 23 -17.60 -0.11 10.15
CA ARG A 23 -17.64 0.65 11.40
C ARG A 23 -17.00 -0.13 12.55
N LYS A 24 -17.25 -1.44 12.60
CA LYS A 24 -16.68 -2.35 13.59
C LYS A 24 -15.15 -2.50 13.46
N TYR A 25 -14.63 -2.55 12.23
CA TYR A 25 -13.19 -2.62 11.95
C TYR A 25 -12.45 -1.32 12.28
N PHE A 26 -13.05 -0.16 11.98
CA PHE A 26 -12.46 1.15 12.31
C PHE A 26 -12.57 1.46 13.81
N GLU A 27 -13.60 1.00 14.52
CA GLU A 27 -13.74 1.18 15.97
C GLU A 27 -12.85 0.21 16.78
N GLU A 28 -12.60 -1.02 16.32
CA GLU A 28 -11.68 -1.95 16.99
C GLU A 28 -10.21 -1.51 16.90
N SER A 29 -9.81 -0.84 15.81
CA SER A 29 -8.45 -0.34 15.64
C SER A 29 -8.10 0.84 16.54
N GLN A 30 -9.10 1.61 17.01
CA GLN A 30 -8.88 2.68 17.99
C GLN A 30 -8.84 2.17 19.45
N ARG A 31 -9.49 1.04 19.76
CA ARG A 31 -9.48 0.48 21.13
C ARG A 31 -8.26 -0.38 21.47
N LYS A 32 -7.60 -0.98 20.48
CA LYS A 32 -6.48 -1.91 20.71
C LYS A 32 -5.11 -1.26 20.93
N PHE A 33 -4.99 0.06 20.84
CA PHE A 33 -3.69 0.73 21.02
C PHE A 33 -3.34 1.07 22.48
N THR A 34 -4.23 0.85 23.45
CA THR A 34 -4.02 1.36 24.81
C THR A 34 -3.96 0.31 25.92
N GLU A 35 -4.37 -0.96 25.72
CA GLU A 35 -4.48 -1.90 26.87
C GLU A 35 -3.81 -3.28 26.74
N GLU A 36 -3.14 -3.64 25.64
CA GLU A 36 -2.50 -4.96 25.53
C GLU A 36 -0.97 -4.92 25.55
N ARG A 37 -0.40 -4.36 26.62
CA ARG A 37 0.96 -4.67 27.08
C ARG A 37 0.85 -5.40 28.41
N ASP A 38 0.48 -6.68 28.42
CA ASP A 38 0.99 -7.66 29.41
C ASP A 38 0.41 -9.10 29.33
N HIS A 39 -0.53 -9.40 28.42
CA HIS A 39 -1.09 -10.78 28.33
C HIS A 39 -0.74 -11.59 27.08
N SER A 40 0.16 -11.11 26.20
CA SER A 40 0.39 -11.73 24.88
C SER A 40 1.26 -13.00 24.86
N LYS A 41 1.85 -13.43 25.99
CA LYS A 41 2.73 -14.61 25.99
C LYS A 41 1.96 -15.95 26.06
N ASN A 42 0.86 -16.03 26.81
CA ASN A 42 0.15 -17.31 27.01
C ASN A 42 -0.88 -17.65 25.93
N VAL A 43 -1.52 -16.66 25.29
CA VAL A 43 -2.54 -16.93 24.24
C VAL A 43 -1.87 -17.37 22.93
N ASN A 44 -0.70 -16.80 22.60
CA ASN A 44 0.03 -17.13 21.38
C ASN A 44 0.58 -18.57 21.37
N GLU A 45 0.92 -19.16 22.53
CA GLU A 45 1.38 -20.55 22.60
C GLU A 45 0.24 -21.57 22.44
N LEU A 46 -0.95 -21.26 22.96
CA LEU A 46 -2.13 -22.12 22.82
C LEU A 46 -2.66 -22.13 21.37
N VAL A 47 -2.74 -20.96 20.73
CA VAL A 47 -3.16 -20.86 19.31
C VAL A 47 -2.12 -21.48 18.38
N LYS A 48 -0.82 -21.34 18.65
CA LYS A 48 0.22 -22.01 17.85
C LYS A 48 0.09 -23.52 17.85
N LYS A 49 -0.15 -24.14 19.03
CA LYS A 49 -0.25 -25.60 19.14
C LYS A 49 -1.45 -26.18 18.41
N GLU A 50 -2.54 -25.43 18.26
CA GLU A 50 -3.74 -25.88 17.55
C GLU A 50 -3.58 -25.79 16.02
N TYR A 51 -2.85 -24.80 15.51
CA TYR A 51 -2.61 -24.61 14.07
C TYR A 51 -1.46 -25.47 13.51
N GLU A 52 -0.55 -25.98 14.36
CA GLU A 52 0.64 -26.71 13.92
C GLU A 52 0.37 -28.12 13.34
N LYS A 53 -0.87 -28.63 13.32
CA LYS A 53 -1.14 -30.02 12.89
C LYS A 53 -2.19 -30.25 11.79
N LYS A 54 -2.66 -29.24 11.06
CA LYS A 54 -3.46 -29.48 9.85
C LYS A 54 -2.88 -28.74 8.65
N LYS A 55 -2.28 -29.48 7.71
CA LYS A 55 -2.07 -28.97 6.35
C LYS A 55 -3.44 -28.54 5.83
N LEU A 56 -3.64 -27.23 5.67
CA LEU A 56 -4.80 -26.69 4.98
C LEU A 56 -4.95 -27.42 3.64
N PRO A 57 -6.11 -28.06 3.37
CA PRO A 57 -6.35 -28.69 2.08
C PRO A 57 -6.14 -27.68 0.96
N ASP A 58 -5.61 -28.14 -0.18
CA ASP A 58 -5.18 -27.22 -1.24
C ASP A 58 -6.32 -26.37 -1.82
N ILE A 59 -7.57 -26.83 -1.68
CA ILE A 59 -8.78 -26.07 -2.01
C ILE A 59 -8.86 -24.77 -1.18
N PHE A 60 -8.58 -24.84 0.13
CA PHE A 60 -8.60 -23.65 1.00
C PHE A 60 -7.44 -22.69 0.69
N LYS A 61 -6.27 -23.21 0.34
CA LYS A 61 -5.15 -22.37 -0.12
C LYS A 61 -5.50 -21.63 -1.40
N ARG A 62 -6.06 -22.33 -2.39
CA ARG A 62 -6.50 -21.72 -3.66
C ARG A 62 -7.55 -20.65 -3.43
N ALA A 63 -8.54 -20.92 -2.58
CA ALA A 63 -9.56 -19.94 -2.23
C ALA A 63 -8.95 -18.70 -1.54
N ASN A 64 -8.04 -18.91 -0.59
CA ASN A 64 -7.35 -17.82 0.09
C ASN A 64 -6.47 -17.00 -0.87
N ASP A 65 -5.75 -17.65 -1.79
CA ASP A 65 -4.94 -16.98 -2.80
C ASP A 65 -5.82 -16.17 -3.76
N SER A 66 -6.98 -16.71 -4.16
CA SER A 66 -7.96 -15.98 -4.96
C SER A 66 -8.52 -14.76 -4.22
N LEU A 67 -8.85 -14.89 -2.93
CA LEU A 67 -9.31 -13.77 -2.11
C LEU A 67 -8.23 -12.69 -1.96
N LYS A 68 -6.97 -13.11 -1.75
CA LYS A 68 -5.84 -12.19 -1.67
C LYS A 68 -5.65 -11.41 -2.97
N LYS A 69 -5.74 -12.08 -4.13
CA LYS A 69 -5.67 -11.42 -5.43
C LYS A 69 -6.79 -10.40 -5.61
N VAL A 70 -8.02 -10.77 -5.26
CA VAL A 70 -9.16 -9.83 -5.31
C VAL A 70 -8.93 -8.63 -4.37
N ALA A 71 -8.41 -8.86 -3.16
CA ALA A 71 -8.10 -7.77 -2.23
C ALA A 71 -7.00 -6.83 -2.75
N ASN A 72 -5.96 -7.37 -3.40
CA ASN A 72 -4.94 -6.56 -4.08
C ASN A 72 -5.58 -5.71 -5.19
N HIS A 73 -6.49 -6.28 -5.97
CA HIS A 73 -7.22 -5.57 -7.02
C HIS A 73 -8.14 -4.46 -6.49
N LEU A 74 -8.59 -4.59 -5.24
CA LEU A 74 -9.38 -3.58 -4.53
C LEU A 74 -8.50 -2.62 -3.72
N SER A 75 -7.16 -2.73 -3.82
CA SER A 75 -6.27 -1.88 -3.06
C SER A 75 -6.41 -0.42 -3.49
N LEU A 76 -6.64 0.43 -2.51
CA LEU A 76 -6.88 1.85 -2.74
C LEU A 76 -5.56 2.58 -2.97
N THR A 77 -5.48 3.26 -4.11
CA THR A 77 -4.46 4.29 -4.32
C THR A 77 -4.92 5.59 -3.66
N LEU A 78 -4.04 6.17 -2.85
CA LEU A 78 -4.33 7.44 -2.18
C LEU A 78 -3.33 8.50 -2.66
N LEU A 79 -3.87 9.63 -3.11
CA LEU A 79 -3.12 10.85 -3.33
C LEU A 79 -3.43 11.80 -2.17
N GLY A 80 -2.50 11.93 -1.25
CA GLY A 80 -2.63 12.77 -0.06
C GLY A 80 -2.21 14.22 -0.32
N ASP A 81 -2.81 15.13 0.45
CA ASP A 81 -2.37 16.52 0.50
C ASP A 81 -0.89 16.60 0.87
N GLY A 82 -0.15 17.41 0.13
CA GLY A 82 1.30 17.54 0.28
C GLY A 82 2.15 16.61 -0.61
N GLY A 83 1.55 16.02 -1.64
CA GLY A 83 2.28 15.27 -2.65
C GLY A 83 2.68 13.86 -2.21
N LEU A 84 1.91 13.26 -1.30
CA LEU A 84 2.03 11.85 -0.95
C LEU A 84 1.29 10.99 -1.98
N LEU A 85 1.96 10.03 -2.59
CA LEU A 85 1.35 8.97 -3.38
C LEU A 85 1.52 7.64 -2.67
N PHE A 86 0.42 6.99 -2.33
CA PHE A 86 0.38 5.64 -1.76
C PHE A 86 -0.26 4.69 -2.78
N LEU A 87 0.52 3.72 -3.25
CA LEU A 87 0.10 2.77 -4.29
C LEU A 87 -0.41 1.44 -3.73
N GLY A 88 -0.56 1.29 -2.41
CA GLY A 88 -1.12 0.08 -1.81
C GLY A 88 -0.46 -1.22 -2.28
N ASP A 89 -1.29 -2.17 -2.68
CA ASP A 89 -0.93 -3.52 -3.11
C ASP A 89 -1.21 -3.74 -4.61
N LEU A 90 -1.11 -2.68 -5.41
CA LEU A 90 -1.35 -2.77 -6.85
C LEU A 90 -0.42 -3.79 -7.54
N GLU A 91 -1.03 -4.57 -8.41
CA GLU A 91 -0.36 -5.47 -9.33
C GLU A 91 0.14 -4.70 -10.58
N HIS A 92 0.96 -5.36 -11.39
CA HIS A 92 1.64 -4.76 -12.54
C HIS A 92 0.71 -3.99 -13.50
N GLN A 93 -0.45 -4.55 -13.87
CA GLN A 93 -1.39 -3.90 -14.79
C GLN A 93 -2.06 -2.67 -14.17
N GLU A 94 -2.25 -2.68 -12.86
CA GLU A 94 -2.95 -1.64 -12.12
C GLU A 94 -2.01 -0.46 -11.85
N ILE A 95 -0.74 -0.76 -11.54
CA ILE A 95 0.33 0.23 -11.55
C ILE A 95 0.32 0.98 -12.88
N LYS A 96 0.32 0.26 -14.01
CA LYS A 96 0.32 0.88 -15.34
C LYS A 96 -0.89 1.81 -15.55
N LYS A 97 -2.09 1.36 -15.16
CA LYS A 97 -3.32 2.16 -15.28
C LYS A 97 -3.27 3.42 -14.41
N VAL A 98 -2.98 3.25 -13.12
CA VAL A 98 -2.90 4.36 -12.15
C VAL A 98 -1.86 5.39 -12.55
N ILE A 99 -0.68 4.95 -13.00
CA ILE A 99 0.36 5.88 -13.47
C ILE A 99 -0.07 6.59 -14.75
N GLY A 100 -0.73 5.90 -15.68
CA GLY A 100 -1.31 6.51 -16.88
C GLY A 100 -2.30 7.62 -16.54
N ASP A 101 -3.22 7.37 -15.60
CA ASP A 101 -4.22 8.34 -15.14
C ASP A 101 -3.56 9.56 -14.47
N LEU A 102 -2.54 9.35 -13.64
CA LEU A 102 -1.76 10.43 -13.02
C LEU A 102 -1.05 11.30 -14.05
N ILE A 103 -0.42 10.69 -15.06
CA ILE A 103 0.25 11.41 -16.15
C ILE A 103 -0.75 12.24 -16.95
N ALA A 104 -1.91 11.67 -17.29
CA ALA A 104 -2.98 12.36 -18.00
C ALA A 104 -3.50 13.57 -17.21
N ALA A 105 -3.54 13.46 -15.88
CA ALA A 105 -3.88 14.56 -14.97
C ALA A 105 -2.72 15.54 -14.69
N GLY A 106 -1.58 15.41 -15.38
CA GLY A 106 -0.39 16.25 -15.18
C GLY A 106 0.38 15.99 -13.88
N LYS A 107 0.02 14.96 -13.11
CA LYS A 107 0.63 14.62 -11.82
C LYS A 107 1.82 13.68 -12.01
N LYS A 108 3.01 14.26 -12.24
CA LYS A 108 4.25 13.48 -12.48
C LYS A 108 5.24 13.51 -11.31
N LYS A 109 4.98 14.33 -10.29
CA LYS A 109 5.96 14.65 -9.24
C LYS A 109 5.32 14.51 -7.87
N PHE A 110 5.99 13.79 -6.99
CA PHE A 110 5.49 13.48 -5.65
C PHE A 110 6.56 13.76 -4.61
N TYR A 111 6.17 14.34 -3.48
CA TYR A 111 7.09 14.53 -2.39
C TYR A 111 7.49 13.18 -1.78
N THR A 112 6.50 12.34 -1.52
CA THR A 112 6.65 11.01 -0.95
C THR A 112 5.89 9.99 -1.78
N LEU A 113 6.53 8.87 -2.08
CA LEU A 113 5.94 7.72 -2.73
C LEU A 113 6.07 6.51 -1.80
N ILE A 114 4.94 5.92 -1.40
CA ILE A 114 4.92 4.61 -0.78
C ILE A 114 4.66 3.60 -1.89
N ILE A 115 5.65 2.72 -2.08
CA ILE A 115 5.73 1.86 -3.26
C ILE A 115 4.77 0.66 -3.16
N PRO A 116 4.30 0.11 -4.30
CA PRO A 116 3.29 -0.92 -4.31
C PRO A 116 3.83 -2.24 -3.76
N HIS A 117 2.96 -2.99 -3.09
CA HIS A 117 3.17 -4.37 -2.64
C HIS A 117 4.52 -4.62 -1.97
N HIS A 118 4.86 -3.81 -0.97
CA HIS A 118 6.11 -3.91 -0.22
C HIS A 118 7.38 -3.79 -1.09
N GLY A 119 7.26 -3.18 -2.28
CA GLY A 119 8.34 -3.04 -3.25
C GLY A 119 8.63 -4.28 -4.08
N THR A 120 7.78 -5.29 -4.04
CA THR A 120 8.01 -6.54 -4.79
C THR A 120 7.44 -6.48 -6.21
N HIS A 121 6.50 -5.55 -6.46
CA HIS A 121 5.83 -5.38 -7.74
C HIS A 121 6.34 -4.11 -8.43
N TRP A 122 6.55 -4.18 -9.74
CA TRP A 122 7.09 -3.06 -10.51
C TRP A 122 6.52 -3.08 -11.92
N ASP A 123 6.24 -1.90 -12.45
CA ASP A 123 6.02 -1.67 -13.87
C ASP A 123 6.91 -0.53 -14.36
N ASN A 124 7.26 -0.54 -15.65
CA ASN A 124 8.11 0.49 -16.24
C ASN A 124 7.45 1.86 -16.29
N SER A 125 6.11 1.96 -16.29
CA SER A 125 5.41 3.25 -16.19
C SER A 125 5.81 4.05 -14.95
N LEU A 126 6.22 3.41 -13.86
CA LEU A 126 6.71 4.11 -12.65
C LEU A 126 7.91 5.03 -12.94
N LYS A 127 8.65 4.81 -14.04
CA LYS A 127 9.75 5.69 -14.48
C LYS A 127 9.29 7.05 -14.98
N ASP A 128 8.02 7.16 -15.34
CA ASP A 128 7.41 8.39 -15.86
C ASP A 128 7.02 9.38 -14.74
N ILE A 129 7.10 8.93 -13.49
CA ILE A 129 6.93 9.76 -12.29
C ILE A 129 8.25 9.90 -11.54
N LYS A 130 8.38 10.98 -10.76
CA LYS A 130 9.54 11.23 -9.89
C LYS A 130 9.10 11.58 -8.48
N CYS A 131 9.91 11.20 -7.50
CA CYS A 131 9.68 11.59 -6.12
C CYS A 131 10.95 12.01 -5.37
N ILE A 132 10.78 12.73 -4.26
CA ILE A 132 11.91 13.01 -3.38
C ILE A 132 12.21 11.79 -2.52
N TYR A 133 11.18 11.24 -1.89
CA TYR A 133 11.28 10.09 -1.00
C TYR A 133 10.48 8.92 -1.56
N SER A 134 11.13 7.77 -1.77
CA SER A 134 10.42 6.50 -1.91
C SER A 134 10.55 5.70 -0.62
N ILE A 135 9.45 5.04 -0.21
CA ILE A 135 9.39 4.25 1.01
C ILE A 135 8.82 2.89 0.66
N THR A 136 9.52 1.84 1.08
CA THR A 136 8.99 0.48 1.07
C THR A 136 8.66 -0.01 2.46
N SER A 137 7.39 -0.34 2.67
CA SER A 137 6.96 -1.05 3.86
C SER A 137 7.27 -2.52 3.68
N ASN A 138 8.37 -3.02 4.25
CA ASN A 138 8.78 -4.40 4.05
C ASN A 138 9.34 -5.03 5.35
N GLY A 139 9.20 -6.35 5.46
CA GLY A 139 9.86 -7.14 6.50
C GLY A 139 11.10 -7.86 5.98
N ARG A 140 11.85 -8.48 6.89
CA ARG A 140 13.08 -9.24 6.60
C ARG A 140 12.95 -10.27 5.48
N ARG A 141 11.77 -10.89 5.32
CA ARG A 141 11.53 -11.90 4.28
C ARG A 141 11.36 -11.32 2.88
N LEU A 142 10.89 -10.07 2.79
CA LEU A 142 10.57 -9.43 1.52
C LEU A 142 11.72 -8.57 0.97
N CYS A 143 12.74 -8.29 1.78
CA CYS A 143 13.83 -7.40 1.37
C CYS A 143 14.61 -7.91 0.15
N PHE A 144 14.76 -9.23 0.00
CA PHE A 144 15.41 -9.86 -1.16
C PHE A 144 14.61 -9.75 -2.45
N TYR A 145 13.30 -9.47 -2.36
CA TYR A 145 12.40 -9.38 -3.51
C TYR A 145 12.13 -7.94 -3.93
N ILE A 146 12.71 -6.95 -3.23
CA ILE A 146 12.54 -5.54 -3.60
C ILE A 146 13.10 -5.31 -5.00
N LYS A 147 12.29 -4.70 -5.86
CA LYS A 147 12.74 -4.30 -7.19
C LYS A 147 13.65 -3.06 -7.10
N PRO A 148 14.83 -3.05 -7.72
CA PRO A 148 15.75 -1.92 -7.60
C PRO A 148 15.24 -0.63 -8.28
N GLY A 149 14.23 -0.73 -9.17
CA GLY A 149 13.68 0.40 -9.93
C GLY A 149 13.19 1.57 -9.08
N PHE A 150 12.75 1.34 -7.85
CA PHE A 150 12.30 2.43 -6.97
C PHE A 150 13.41 3.43 -6.62
N LYS A 151 14.67 2.96 -6.62
CA LYS A 151 15.83 3.83 -6.40
C LYS A 151 16.06 4.80 -7.56
N SER A 152 15.70 4.44 -8.80
CA SER A 152 15.90 5.32 -9.95
C SER A 152 14.87 6.44 -10.08
N ILE A 153 13.73 6.31 -9.41
CA ILE A 153 12.62 7.30 -9.47
C ILE A 153 12.57 8.21 -8.25
N SER A 154 13.51 8.06 -7.31
CA SER A 154 13.55 8.82 -6.07
C SER A 154 14.92 9.44 -5.79
N LYS A 155 14.95 10.58 -5.09
CA LYS A 155 16.21 11.18 -4.61
C LYS A 155 16.76 10.42 -3.40
N LYS A 156 15.86 9.93 -2.54
CA LYS A 156 16.16 9.11 -1.37
C LYS A 156 15.17 7.95 -1.33
N SER A 157 15.66 6.76 -1.02
CA SER A 157 14.84 5.56 -0.89
C SER A 157 15.06 4.94 0.47
N PHE A 158 13.97 4.54 1.12
CA PHE A 158 13.99 3.92 2.44
C PHE A 158 13.24 2.60 2.42
N ALA A 159 13.67 1.67 3.26
CA ALA A 159 13.05 0.38 3.50
C ALA A 159 12.87 0.16 4.99
N ILE A 160 11.62 -0.05 5.45
CA ILE A 160 11.32 -0.20 6.88
C ILE A 160 12.16 -1.30 7.53
N HIS A 161 12.45 -2.41 6.81
CA HIS A 161 13.31 -3.46 7.35
C HIS A 161 14.73 -2.99 7.71
N VAL A 162 15.28 -2.04 6.96
CA VAL A 162 16.66 -1.56 7.10
C VAL A 162 16.71 -0.30 7.96
N ASP A 163 15.81 0.65 7.68
CA ASP A 163 15.82 1.99 8.27
C ASP A 163 14.96 2.09 9.54
N GLY A 164 14.12 1.09 9.82
CA GLY A 164 13.19 1.09 10.95
C GLY A 164 12.03 2.07 10.73
N ASP A 165 11.70 2.83 11.77
CA ASP A 165 10.67 3.86 11.70
C ASP A 165 11.16 5.06 10.88
N ILE A 166 10.39 5.41 9.84
CA ILE A 166 10.78 6.45 8.88
C ILE A 166 9.98 7.72 9.16
N ALA A 167 10.67 8.79 9.58
CA ALA A 167 10.11 10.13 9.66
C ALA A 167 10.48 10.94 8.41
N ILE A 168 9.48 11.38 7.66
CA ILE A 168 9.67 12.28 6.51
C ILE A 168 9.42 13.72 6.95
N PRO A 169 10.32 14.68 6.61
CA PRO A 169 10.08 16.09 6.89
C PRO A 169 8.76 16.57 6.29
N GLN A 170 8.07 17.50 6.95
CA GLN A 170 6.82 18.03 6.41
C GLN A 170 7.06 18.74 5.08
N PHE A 171 6.19 18.47 4.10
CA PHE A 171 6.21 19.16 2.83
C PHE A 171 5.77 20.62 3.00
N LEU A 172 6.60 21.56 2.56
CA LEU A 172 6.33 22.99 2.62
C LEU A 172 6.26 23.57 1.20
N PRO A 173 5.07 23.61 0.56
CA PRO A 173 4.92 24.02 -0.85
C PRO A 173 5.23 25.50 -1.10
N LYS A 174 5.08 26.37 -0.08
CA LYS A 174 5.08 27.83 -0.25
C LYS A 174 6.46 28.49 -0.28
N LYS A 175 7.55 27.73 -0.21
CA LYS A 175 8.92 28.27 -0.29
C LYS A 175 9.72 27.40 -1.24
N ILE A 176 10.37 28.01 -2.23
CA ILE A 176 11.49 27.37 -2.94
C ILE A 176 12.55 27.09 -1.89
N ASN A 177 12.51 25.88 -1.36
CA ASN A 177 13.43 25.38 -0.39
C ASN A 177 14.64 24.79 -1.14
N ARG A 178 15.83 25.34 -0.86
CA ARG A 178 17.13 24.88 -1.40
C ARG A 178 17.38 23.37 -1.25
N PHE A 179 16.66 22.70 -0.35
CA PHE A 179 16.80 21.27 -0.10
C PHE A 179 16.08 20.39 -1.14
N TYR A 180 15.08 20.91 -1.85
CA TYR A 180 14.38 20.14 -2.90
C TYR A 180 15.01 20.45 -4.26
N PRO A 181 15.17 19.43 -5.12
CA PRO A 181 15.80 19.61 -6.42
C PRO A 181 14.94 20.49 -7.32
N ARG A 182 15.56 21.27 -8.21
CA ARG A 182 14.89 22.23 -9.10
C ARG A 182 13.75 21.60 -9.90
N TRP A 183 13.98 20.39 -10.43
CA TRP A 183 12.97 19.61 -11.16
C TRP A 183 11.68 19.37 -10.38
N PHE A 184 11.71 19.44 -9.04
CA PHE A 184 10.53 19.25 -8.20
C PHE A 184 9.60 20.47 -8.20
N TYR A 185 10.14 21.67 -8.43
CA TYR A 185 9.37 22.91 -8.51
C TYR A 185 9.06 23.35 -9.94
N ASP A 186 9.80 22.83 -10.92
CA ASP A 186 9.54 23.12 -12.32
C ASP A 186 8.10 22.64 -12.65
N GLU A 187 7.18 23.56 -12.94
CA GLU A 187 5.78 23.33 -13.34
C GLU A 187 4.92 22.40 -12.45
N TYR A 188 4.04 23.06 -11.66
CA TYR A 188 2.71 22.57 -11.32
C TYR A 188 1.73 22.93 -12.43
#